data_AF-A0A087ARN2-F1
#
_entry.id   AF-A0A087ARN2-F1
#
_cell.length_a   1.000
_cell.length_b   1.000
_cell.length_c   1.000
_cell.angle_alpha   90.00
_cell.angle_beta   90.00
_cell.angle_gamma   90.00
#
_symmetry.space_group_name_H-M   'P 1'
#
loop_
_entity.id
_entity.type
_entity.pdbx_description
1 polymer ?
#
loop_
_entity_poly.entity_id
_entity_poly.type
_entity_poly.pdbx_seq_one_letter_code
_entity_poly.pdbx_strand_id
1 'polypeptide(L)'
;MGVLNLYKTVVIKGNYSTIGYGLGFSHPNRLAYGFVYLLFTYIAFVGKSFNKKDYICITFGLIVCYAITQSRTAILCVVSILLLVTLVKSRFLNKNIKRLVAFLGYVCPPLCVFISIGVPQLMLSSNHNLRILADLIDKLFSGRFKLISRTFKYYDMTLFGGVNSFDILDRIYKYSTVDNGYIRFLYAYGIVGLFVYIVLTLLTVNALSKHGNYLFVSLIIVTSFWGISENVLMSVGFNITVLFWSVLLRRTSTNEKMISTCSLS
;
A
#
# COMPACT_ATOMS: atom_id res chain seq x y z
N MET A 1 -22.22 -29.17 -4.33
CA MET A 1 -22.21 -27.69 -4.15
C MET A 1 -20.77 -27.24 -4.04
N GLY A 2 -20.26 -26.50 -5.03
CA GLY A 2 -18.81 -26.29 -5.22
C GLY A 2 -18.19 -25.27 -4.25
N VAL A 3 -16.87 -25.39 -4.09
CA VAL A 3 -15.96 -24.52 -3.29
C VAL A 3 -16.18 -23.01 -3.54
N LEU A 4 -16.74 -22.64 -4.69
CA LEU A 4 -17.10 -21.28 -5.07
C LEU A 4 -18.21 -20.65 -4.20
N ASN A 5 -19.10 -21.44 -3.59
CA ASN A 5 -20.29 -20.92 -2.89
C ASN A 5 -20.07 -20.60 -1.40
N LEU A 6 -18.92 -20.96 -0.84
CA LEU A 6 -18.68 -20.92 0.62
C LEU A 6 -18.42 -19.50 1.19
N TYR A 7 -18.11 -18.51 0.34
CA TYR A 7 -17.84 -17.12 0.77
C TYR A 7 -18.34 -16.11 -0.26
N LYS A 8 -19.61 -16.23 -0.63
CA LYS A 8 -20.31 -15.28 -1.49
C LYS A 8 -20.68 -14.05 -0.66
N THR A 9 -20.10 -12.89 -0.96
CA THR A 9 -20.45 -11.64 -0.27
C THR A 9 -20.96 -10.61 -1.26
N VAL A 10 -22.03 -9.91 -0.87
CA VAL A 10 -22.53 -8.76 -1.63
C VAL A 10 -21.59 -7.58 -1.38
N VAL A 11 -20.89 -7.15 -2.42
CA VAL A 11 -20.03 -5.97 -2.43
C VAL A 11 -20.84 -4.78 -2.95
N ILE A 12 -21.15 -3.83 -2.08
CA ILE A 12 -21.86 -2.60 -2.42
C ILE A 12 -20.88 -1.64 -3.11
N LYS A 13 -21.14 -1.28 -4.37
CA LYS A 13 -20.32 -0.39 -5.19
C LYS A 13 -21.08 0.90 -5.48
N GLY A 14 -21.20 1.78 -4.49
CA GLY A 14 -21.90 3.06 -4.63
C GLY A 14 -23.40 2.84 -4.89
N ASN A 15 -23.81 2.87 -6.16
CA ASN A 15 -25.21 2.79 -6.59
C ASN A 15 -25.70 1.37 -6.94
N TYR A 16 -24.82 0.36 -6.97
CA TYR A 16 -25.21 -1.02 -7.31
C TYR A 16 -24.46 -2.06 -6.47
N SER A 17 -25.06 -3.22 -6.28
CA SER A 17 -24.48 -4.34 -5.55
C SER A 17 -23.97 -5.42 -6.49
N THR A 18 -22.72 -5.87 -6.31
CA THR A 18 -22.14 -6.98 -7.07
C THR A 18 -21.76 -8.12 -6.15
N ILE A 19 -21.85 -9.35 -6.63
CA ILE A 19 -21.40 -10.52 -5.89
C ILE A 19 -19.89 -10.71 -6.13
N GLY A 20 -19.12 -10.79 -5.04
CA GLY A 20 -17.71 -11.23 -5.09
C GLY A 20 -17.54 -12.57 -4.38
N TYR A 21 -16.55 -13.36 -4.83
CA TYR A 21 -16.25 -14.67 -4.27
C TYR A 21 -14.89 -14.66 -3.55
N GLY A 22 -14.89 -15.06 -2.27
CA GLY A 22 -13.69 -15.12 -1.42
C GLY A 22 -12.77 -16.32 -1.64
N LEU A 23 -13.24 -17.40 -2.28
CA LEU A 23 -12.49 -18.66 -2.49
C LEU A 23 -11.71 -19.16 -1.25
N GLY A 24 -12.35 -19.17 -0.07
CA GLY A 24 -11.71 -19.58 1.18
C GLY A 24 -11.15 -18.42 2.02
N PHE A 25 -11.05 -17.22 1.46
CA PHE A 25 -10.79 -16.01 2.22
C PHE A 25 -12.08 -15.44 2.80
N SER A 26 -11.98 -14.82 3.98
CA SER A 26 -13.11 -14.21 4.69
C SER A 26 -13.80 -13.06 3.94
N HIS A 27 -13.18 -12.52 2.89
CA HIS A 27 -13.73 -11.46 2.05
C HIS A 27 -13.13 -11.56 0.63
N PRO A 28 -13.83 -11.22 -0.47
CA PRO A 28 -13.28 -11.27 -1.84
C PRO A 28 -12.08 -10.37 -2.04
N ASN A 29 -12.06 -9.22 -1.38
CA ASN A 29 -10.87 -8.37 -1.42
C ASN A 29 -9.67 -9.13 -0.81
N ARG A 30 -9.87 -9.97 0.25
CA ARG A 30 -9.05 -11.14 0.70
C ARG A 30 -7.98 -11.58 -0.28
N LEU A 31 -8.57 -12.17 -1.30
CA LEU A 31 -7.93 -12.89 -2.36
C LEU A 31 -7.22 -11.92 -3.30
N ALA A 32 -7.87 -10.80 -3.63
CA ALA A 32 -7.30 -9.77 -4.48
C ALA A 32 -6.01 -9.20 -3.89
N TYR A 33 -5.92 -8.99 -2.57
CA TYR A 33 -4.66 -8.53 -1.97
C TYR A 33 -3.55 -9.56 -2.05
N GLY A 34 -3.85 -10.83 -1.73
CA GLY A 34 -2.88 -11.91 -1.85
C GLY A 34 -2.35 -12.03 -3.28
N PHE A 35 -3.24 -11.92 -4.26
CA PHE A 35 -2.86 -11.92 -5.68
C PHE A 35 -1.95 -10.74 -6.06
N VAL A 36 -2.31 -9.51 -5.68
CA VAL A 36 -1.48 -8.32 -5.95
C VAL A 36 -0.12 -8.44 -5.28
N TYR A 37 -0.07 -8.94 -4.03
CA TYR A 37 1.18 -9.16 -3.32
C TYR A 37 2.09 -10.17 -4.04
N LEU A 38 1.53 -11.31 -4.47
CA LEU A 38 2.28 -12.32 -5.24
C LEU A 38 2.79 -11.77 -6.58
N LEU A 39 1.99 -10.95 -7.26
CA LEU A 39 2.43 -10.28 -8.48
C LEU A 39 3.59 -9.31 -8.23
N PHE A 40 3.51 -8.53 -7.15
CA PHE A 40 4.54 -7.55 -6.83
C PHE A 40 5.86 -8.24 -6.45
N THR A 41 5.80 -9.33 -5.69
CA THR A 41 6.99 -10.13 -5.37
C THR A 41 7.55 -10.83 -6.60
N TYR A 42 6.69 -11.34 -7.51
CA TYR A 42 7.13 -11.88 -8.80
C TYR A 42 7.84 -10.82 -9.66
N ILE A 43 7.27 -9.62 -9.80
CA ILE A 43 7.90 -8.50 -10.53
C ILE A 43 9.25 -8.14 -9.89
N ALA A 44 9.32 -8.11 -8.56
CA ALA A 44 10.55 -7.86 -7.83
C ALA A 44 11.61 -8.95 -8.08
N PHE A 45 11.20 -10.22 -8.15
CA PHE A 45 12.08 -11.37 -8.39
C PHE A 45 12.63 -11.37 -9.82
N VAL A 46 11.77 -11.19 -10.82
CA VAL A 46 12.16 -11.15 -12.24
C VAL A 46 12.99 -9.89 -12.54
N GLY A 47 12.60 -8.75 -11.97
CA GLY A 47 13.35 -7.50 -12.07
C GLY A 47 13.69 -7.09 -13.51
N LYS A 48 14.99 -7.12 -13.85
CA LYS A 48 15.47 -6.63 -15.16
C LYS A 48 15.09 -7.55 -16.33
N SER A 49 14.89 -8.85 -16.11
CA SER A 49 14.49 -9.81 -17.16
C SER A 49 13.00 -9.77 -17.51
N PHE A 50 12.22 -8.83 -16.93
CA PHE A 50 10.79 -8.70 -17.19
C PHE A 50 10.50 -8.42 -18.67
N ASN A 51 9.78 -9.34 -19.31
CA ASN A 51 9.59 -9.49 -20.76
C ASN A 51 8.12 -9.29 -21.16
N LYS A 52 7.85 -9.24 -22.48
CA LYS A 52 6.49 -9.12 -23.02
C LYS A 52 5.54 -10.25 -22.58
N LYS A 53 6.06 -11.47 -22.41
CA LYS A 53 5.28 -12.62 -21.92
C LYS A 53 4.73 -12.36 -20.50
N ASP A 54 5.53 -11.71 -19.66
CA ASP A 54 5.14 -11.40 -18.28
C ASP A 54 4.01 -10.36 -18.26
N TYR A 55 4.06 -9.35 -19.14
CA TYR A 55 2.93 -8.41 -19.30
C TYR A 55 1.63 -9.12 -19.65
N ILE A 56 1.66 -10.06 -20.60
CA ILE A 56 0.47 -10.82 -21.02
C ILE A 56 -0.04 -11.70 -19.87
N CYS A 57 0.85 -12.42 -19.19
CA CYS A 57 0.50 -13.31 -18.08
C CYS A 57 -0.13 -12.51 -16.91
N ILE A 58 0.48 -11.39 -16.52
CA ILE A 58 -0.04 -10.53 -15.45
C ILE A 58 -1.39 -9.92 -15.82
N THR A 59 -1.55 -9.47 -17.07
CA THR A 59 -2.82 -8.88 -17.54
C THR A 59 -3.93 -9.93 -17.55
N PHE A 60 -3.65 -11.14 -18.03
CA PHE A 60 -4.59 -12.25 -18.00
C PHE A 60 -4.97 -12.62 -16.56
N GLY A 61 -3.98 -12.76 -15.67
CA GLY A 61 -4.21 -13.02 -14.26
C GLY A 61 -5.06 -11.94 -13.59
N LEU A 62 -4.85 -10.66 -13.94
CA LEU A 62 -5.67 -9.55 -13.45
C LEU A 62 -7.13 -9.65 -13.91
N ILE A 63 -7.39 -10.00 -15.17
CA ILE A 63 -8.75 -10.19 -15.70
C ILE A 63 -9.47 -11.30 -14.93
N VAL A 64 -8.80 -12.44 -14.72
CA VAL A 64 -9.35 -13.56 -13.94
C VAL A 64 -9.59 -13.15 -12.49
N CYS A 65 -8.62 -12.48 -11.85
CA CYS A 65 -8.76 -11.99 -10.48
C CYS A 65 -9.93 -11.02 -10.36
N TYR A 66 -10.11 -10.10 -11.32
CA TYR A 66 -11.23 -9.15 -11.30
C TYR A 66 -12.58 -9.84 -11.54
N ALA A 67 -12.65 -10.82 -12.44
CA ALA A 67 -13.88 -11.58 -12.67
C ALA A 67 -14.38 -12.26 -11.39
N ILE A 68 -13.47 -12.75 -10.54
CA ILE A 68 -13.78 -13.46 -9.30
C ILE A 68 -14.02 -12.48 -8.13
N THR A 69 -13.10 -11.55 -7.91
CA THR A 69 -13.07 -10.71 -6.70
C THR A 69 -13.81 -9.39 -6.87
N GLN A 70 -13.99 -8.93 -8.12
CA GLN A 70 -14.58 -7.62 -8.44
C GLN A 70 -13.83 -6.44 -7.78
N SER A 71 -12.56 -6.62 -7.40
CA SER A 71 -11.77 -5.60 -6.71
C SER A 71 -11.21 -4.53 -7.65
N ARG A 72 -11.65 -3.28 -7.46
CA ARG A 72 -11.13 -2.11 -8.21
C ARG A 72 -9.72 -1.72 -7.75
N THR A 73 -9.39 -1.93 -6.48
CA THR A 73 -8.07 -1.60 -5.91
C THR A 73 -6.97 -2.44 -6.54
N ALA A 74 -7.25 -3.72 -6.81
CA ALA A 74 -6.31 -4.60 -7.50
C ALA A 74 -6.01 -4.14 -8.93
N ILE A 75 -7.03 -3.72 -9.69
CA ILE A 75 -6.83 -3.15 -11.04
C ILE A 75 -5.92 -1.93 -10.99
N LEU A 76 -6.23 -0.97 -10.12
CA LEU A 76 -5.45 0.26 -9.99
C LEU A 76 -3.99 -0.05 -9.67
N CYS A 77 -3.73 -0.92 -8.69
CA CYS A 77 -2.37 -1.29 -8.31
C CYS A 77 -1.59 -1.96 -9.44
N VAL A 78 -2.19 -2.96 -10.11
CA VAL A 78 -1.52 -3.73 -11.17
C VAL A 78 -1.29 -2.86 -12.41
N VAL A 79 -2.28 -2.06 -12.83
CA VAL A 79 -2.12 -1.17 -13.99
C VAL A 79 -1.07 -0.10 -13.70
N SER A 80 -1.08 0.52 -12.51
CA SER A 80 -0.09 1.52 -12.13
C SER A 80 1.33 0.95 -12.12
N ILE A 81 1.55 -0.26 -11.60
CA ILE A 81 2.90 -0.85 -11.61
C ILE A 81 3.36 -1.20 -13.02
N LEU A 82 2.49 -1.75 -13.88
CA LEU A 82 2.84 -2.08 -15.26
C LEU A 82 3.22 -0.82 -16.06
N LEU A 83 2.47 0.28 -15.86
CA LEU A 83 2.77 1.57 -16.46
C LEU A 83 4.13 2.09 -15.98
N LEU A 84 4.39 2.09 -14.66
CA LEU A 84 5.66 2.55 -14.11
C LEU A 84 6.84 1.67 -14.57
N VAL A 85 6.68 0.35 -14.63
CA VAL A 85 7.73 -0.56 -15.13
C VAL A 85 8.03 -0.29 -16.60
N THR A 86 7.00 -0.05 -17.43
CA THR A 86 7.16 0.31 -18.84
C THR A 86 7.94 1.61 -18.99
N LEU A 87 7.55 2.65 -18.22
CA LEU A 87 8.21 3.96 -18.25
C LEU A 87 9.68 3.87 -17.80
N VAL A 88 9.97 3.14 -16.72
CA VAL A 88 11.34 2.98 -16.19
C VAL A 88 12.24 2.18 -17.13
N LYS A 89 11.69 1.21 -17.87
CA LYS A 89 12.45 0.41 -18.85
C LYS A 89 12.59 1.10 -20.22
N SER A 90 11.81 2.14 -20.49
CA SER A 90 11.86 2.84 -21.78
C SER A 90 13.25 3.45 -22.02
N ARG A 91 13.83 3.18 -23.21
CA ARG A 91 15.14 3.72 -23.60
C ARG A 91 15.10 5.22 -23.87
N PHE A 92 13.96 5.74 -24.32
CA PHE A 92 13.82 7.13 -24.79
C PHE A 92 13.65 8.16 -23.67
N LEU A 93 13.03 7.79 -22.55
CA LEU A 93 12.66 8.73 -21.47
C LEU A 93 13.53 8.57 -20.21
N ASN A 94 14.65 7.87 -20.35
CA ASN A 94 15.25 7.10 -19.27
C ASN A 94 15.69 7.97 -18.07
N LYS A 95 16.38 9.10 -18.29
CA LYS A 95 16.96 9.90 -17.19
C LYS A 95 15.92 10.73 -16.44
N ASN A 96 15.01 11.40 -17.15
CA ASN A 96 14.00 12.27 -16.53
C ASN A 96 12.93 11.45 -15.79
N ILE A 97 12.48 10.33 -16.38
CA ILE A 97 11.53 9.43 -15.72
C ILE A 97 12.14 8.81 -14.47
N LYS A 98 13.40 8.36 -14.52
CA LYS A 98 14.07 7.83 -13.32
C LYS A 98 14.17 8.86 -12.20
N ARG A 99 14.49 10.12 -12.53
CA ARG A 99 14.47 11.22 -11.54
C ARG A 99 13.07 11.46 -10.99
N LEU A 100 12.04 11.45 -11.83
CA LEU A 100 10.66 11.60 -11.41
C LEU A 100 10.23 10.44 -10.49
N VAL A 101 10.57 9.20 -10.83
CA VAL A 101 10.27 8.02 -10.00
C VAL A 101 11.00 8.09 -8.66
N ALA A 102 12.26 8.53 -8.63
CA ALA A 102 12.96 8.77 -7.36
C ALA A 102 12.25 9.84 -6.54
N PHE A 103 11.91 10.97 -7.15
CA PHE A 103 11.18 12.07 -6.48
C PHE A 103 9.84 11.60 -5.91
N LEU A 104 9.03 10.91 -6.73
CA LEU A 104 7.76 10.32 -6.29
C LEU A 104 7.98 9.28 -5.19
N GLY A 105 9.05 8.49 -5.25
CA GLY A 105 9.41 7.56 -4.18
C GLY A 105 9.65 8.25 -2.83
N TYR A 106 10.21 9.46 -2.82
CA TYR A 106 10.40 10.23 -1.60
C TYR A 106 9.13 10.93 -1.13
N VAL A 107 8.31 11.43 -2.06
CA VAL A 107 7.12 12.25 -1.72
C VAL A 107 5.91 11.38 -1.40
N CYS A 108 5.69 10.28 -2.13
CA CYS A 108 4.47 9.49 -2.01
C CYS A 108 4.25 8.87 -0.62
N PRO A 109 5.22 8.18 0.02
CA PRO A 109 4.99 7.60 1.34
C PRO A 109 4.55 8.61 2.41
N PRO A 110 5.25 9.74 2.65
CA PRO A 110 4.81 10.73 3.64
C PRO A 110 3.52 11.44 3.21
N LEU A 111 3.32 11.70 1.91
CA LEU A 111 2.09 12.30 1.41
C LEU A 111 0.88 11.39 1.66
N CYS A 112 1.01 10.07 1.46
CA CYS A 112 -0.08 9.12 1.71
C CYS A 112 -0.47 9.07 3.19
N VAL A 113 0.52 9.15 4.09
CA VAL A 113 0.28 9.28 5.54
C VAL A 113 -0.43 10.59 5.84
N PHE A 114 0.07 11.71 5.30
CA PHE A 114 -0.52 13.02 5.51
C PHE A 114 -1.96 13.09 5.00
N ILE A 115 -2.27 12.52 3.84
CA ILE A 115 -3.64 12.44 3.32
C ILE A 115 -4.51 11.56 4.24
N SER A 116 -3.98 10.42 4.71
CA SER A 116 -4.71 9.49 5.56
C SER A 116 -5.11 10.07 6.91
N ILE A 117 -4.32 11.00 7.46
CA ILE A 117 -4.62 11.70 8.72
C ILE A 117 -5.35 13.02 8.43
N GLY A 118 -4.86 13.81 7.48
CA GLY A 118 -5.31 15.16 7.18
C GLY A 118 -6.74 15.22 6.63
N VAL A 119 -7.12 14.37 5.68
CA VAL A 119 -8.48 14.40 5.12
C VAL A 119 -9.54 14.14 6.20
N PRO A 120 -9.43 13.11 7.05
CA PRO A 120 -10.35 12.92 8.17
C PRO A 120 -10.38 14.08 9.16
N GLN A 121 -9.25 14.73 9.44
CA GLN A 121 -9.21 15.91 10.32
C GLN A 121 -9.94 17.10 9.71
N LEU A 122 -9.85 17.31 8.39
CA LEU A 122 -10.64 18.33 7.69
C LEU A 122 -12.15 18.05 7.78
N MET A 123 -12.57 16.77 7.82
CA MET A 123 -13.99 16.41 8.03
C MET A 123 -14.50 16.75 9.44
N LEU A 124 -13.60 16.80 10.43
CA LEU A 124 -13.91 17.18 11.81
C LEU A 124 -13.87 18.70 12.01
N SER A 125 -13.34 19.45 11.05
CA SER A 125 -13.25 20.91 11.13
C SER A 125 -14.62 21.58 11.15
N SER A 126 -14.72 22.68 11.90
CA SER A 126 -15.91 23.53 11.96
C SER A 126 -16.12 24.35 10.67
N ASN A 127 -15.13 24.42 9.78
CA ASN A 127 -15.23 25.16 8.52
C ASN A 127 -16.01 24.37 7.46
N HIS A 128 -17.15 24.92 7.03
CA HIS A 128 -18.05 24.29 6.06
C HIS A 128 -17.38 23.97 4.72
N ASN A 129 -16.56 24.89 4.18
CA ASN A 129 -15.92 24.71 2.88
C ASN A 129 -14.88 23.58 2.89
N LEU A 130 -14.10 23.48 3.98
CA LEU A 130 -13.12 22.40 4.16
C LEU A 130 -13.80 21.03 4.29
N ARG A 131 -14.96 20.99 4.96
CA ARG A 131 -15.74 19.77 5.12
C ARG A 131 -16.34 19.29 3.79
N ILE A 132 -16.86 20.19 2.96
CA ILE A 132 -17.35 19.84 1.60
C ILE A 132 -16.21 19.26 0.77
N LEU A 133 -15.03 19.89 0.78
CA LEU A 133 -13.87 19.39 0.06
C LEU A 133 -13.48 17.97 0.52
N ALA A 134 -13.46 17.74 1.84
CA ALA A 134 -13.14 16.43 2.40
C ALA A 134 -14.20 15.37 2.06
N ASP A 135 -15.50 15.73 2.04
CA ASP A 135 -16.58 14.84 1.62
C ASP A 135 -16.48 14.46 0.12
N LEU A 136 -16.03 15.39 -0.75
CA LEU A 136 -15.76 15.09 -2.16
C LEU A 136 -14.61 14.08 -2.32
N ILE A 137 -13.54 14.25 -1.54
CA ILE A 137 -12.41 13.31 -1.53
C ILE A 137 -12.86 11.95 -0.98
N ASP A 138 -13.67 11.92 0.08
CA ASP A 138 -14.19 10.69 0.69
C ASP A 138 -15.05 9.87 -0.29
N LYS A 139 -15.87 10.53 -1.11
CA LYS A 139 -16.63 9.86 -2.18
C LYS A 139 -15.72 9.13 -3.19
N LEU A 140 -14.57 9.72 -3.54
CA LEU A 140 -13.59 9.07 -4.41
C LEU A 140 -13.00 7.80 -3.77
N PHE A 141 -12.79 7.82 -2.45
CA PHE A 141 -12.26 6.69 -1.68
C PHE A 141 -13.33 5.77 -1.09
N SER A 142 -14.58 5.86 -1.57
CA SER A 142 -15.70 5.01 -1.17
C SER A 142 -16.06 5.08 0.32
N GLY A 143 -15.93 6.25 0.96
CA GLY A 143 -16.35 6.42 2.36
C GLY A 143 -15.28 6.11 3.42
N ARG A 144 -14.06 5.75 3.00
CA ARG A 144 -12.99 5.31 3.91
C ARG A 144 -12.51 6.41 4.86
N PHE A 145 -12.43 7.66 4.42
CA PHE A 145 -11.99 8.76 5.27
C PHE A 145 -13.04 9.13 6.32
N LYS A 146 -14.33 9.00 5.98
CA LYS A 146 -15.42 9.15 6.95
C LYS A 146 -15.31 8.14 8.09
N LEU A 147 -14.96 6.89 7.80
CA LEU A 147 -14.73 5.88 8.82
C LEU A 147 -13.55 6.23 9.73
N ILE A 148 -12.43 6.69 9.16
CA ILE A 148 -11.27 7.16 9.92
C ILE A 148 -11.64 8.36 10.81
N SER A 149 -12.43 9.31 10.31
CA SER A 149 -12.85 10.47 11.10
C SER A 149 -13.66 10.07 12.34
N ARG A 150 -14.45 8.98 12.24
CA ARG A 150 -15.15 8.42 13.39
C ARG A 150 -14.17 7.78 14.36
N THR A 151 -13.18 7.04 13.87
CA THR A 151 -12.14 6.47 14.73
C THR A 151 -11.44 7.54 15.56
N PHE A 152 -11.06 8.67 14.94
CA PHE A 152 -10.44 9.80 15.66
C PHE A 152 -11.33 10.43 16.73
N LYS A 153 -12.66 10.26 16.68
CA LYS A 153 -13.57 10.77 17.73
C LYS A 153 -13.63 9.88 18.96
N TYR A 154 -13.36 8.58 18.82
CA TYR A 154 -13.59 7.59 19.88
C TYR A 154 -12.30 6.93 20.39
N TYR A 155 -11.18 7.09 19.69
CA TYR A 155 -9.91 6.48 20.03
C TYR A 155 -8.80 7.51 19.99
N ASP A 156 -8.10 7.66 21.11
CA ASP A 156 -6.95 8.54 21.22
C ASP A 156 -5.75 7.96 20.49
N MET A 157 -4.96 8.84 19.86
CA MET A 157 -3.69 8.46 19.26
C MET A 157 -2.62 8.40 20.34
N THR A 158 -1.99 7.24 20.50
CA THR A 158 -0.91 7.03 21.46
C THR A 158 0.45 7.07 20.76
N LEU A 159 1.50 7.35 21.53
CA LEU A 159 2.88 7.35 21.00
C LEU A 159 3.35 5.97 20.54
N PHE A 160 2.93 4.91 21.25
CA PHE A 160 3.39 3.53 21.05
C PHE A 160 2.31 2.57 20.54
N GLY A 161 1.10 3.05 20.27
CA GLY A 161 -0.01 2.25 19.75
C GLY A 161 -0.73 1.47 20.85
N GLY A 162 -1.18 0.26 20.51
CA GLY A 162 -1.90 -0.64 21.43
C GLY A 162 -3.39 -0.85 21.11
N VAL A 163 -3.93 -0.20 20.07
CA VAL A 163 -5.33 -0.35 19.66
C VAL A 163 -5.42 -1.24 18.42
N ASN A 164 -5.85 -2.48 18.61
CA ASN A 164 -5.97 -3.47 17.53
C ASN A 164 -7.42 -3.73 17.08
N SER A 165 -8.39 -3.51 17.97
CA SER A 165 -9.82 -3.61 17.67
C SER A 165 -10.50 -2.24 17.76
N PHE A 166 -11.56 -2.08 16.97
CA PHE A 166 -12.36 -0.85 16.92
C PHE A 166 -13.81 -1.13 17.35
N ASP A 167 -13.98 -1.85 18.46
CA ASP A 167 -15.26 -2.40 18.90
C ASP A 167 -16.31 -1.32 19.21
N ILE A 168 -15.88 -0.13 19.66
CA ILE A 168 -16.77 1.03 19.85
C ILE A 168 -17.43 1.44 18.52
N LEU A 169 -16.73 1.38 17.38
CA LEU A 169 -17.34 1.67 16.08
C LEU A 169 -18.36 0.61 15.70
N ASP A 170 -18.12 -0.65 16.05
CA ASP A 170 -19.08 -1.72 15.83
C ASP A 170 -20.39 -1.47 16.58
N ARG A 171 -20.29 -1.11 17.87
CA ARG A 171 -21.46 -0.87 18.72
C ARG A 171 -22.28 0.33 18.24
N ILE A 172 -21.63 1.40 17.80
CA ILE A 172 -22.31 2.67 17.45
C ILE A 172 -22.77 2.68 15.98
N TYR A 173 -21.95 2.18 15.06
CA TYR A 173 -22.17 2.29 13.62
C TYR A 173 -22.42 0.96 12.92
N LYS A 174 -22.42 -0.17 13.64
CA LYS A 174 -22.51 -1.55 13.09
C LYS A 174 -21.42 -1.84 12.04
N TYR A 175 -20.29 -1.16 12.17
CA TYR A 175 -19.17 -1.27 11.24
C TYR A 175 -17.86 -0.92 11.93
N SER A 176 -17.02 -1.92 12.18
CA SER A 176 -15.74 -1.79 12.90
C SER A 176 -14.50 -1.74 12.00
N THR A 177 -14.66 -1.94 10.69
CA THR A 177 -13.50 -2.09 9.81
C THR A 177 -12.97 -0.76 9.31
N VAL A 178 -11.81 -0.34 9.81
CA VAL A 178 -11.04 0.74 9.17
C VAL A 178 -10.15 0.13 8.09
N ASP A 179 -10.47 0.40 6.83
CA ASP A 179 -9.73 -0.06 5.64
C ASP A 179 -8.74 1.00 5.15
N ASN A 180 -7.74 1.27 5.99
CA ASN A 180 -6.59 2.13 5.68
C ASN A 180 -5.37 1.62 6.47
N GLY A 181 -4.36 1.15 5.75
CA GLY A 181 -3.16 0.58 6.31
C GLY A 181 -2.38 1.55 7.18
N TYR A 182 -2.33 2.84 6.85
CA TYR A 182 -1.61 3.82 7.67
C TYR A 182 -2.28 4.09 9.00
N ILE A 183 -3.60 4.22 9.03
CA ILE A 183 -4.36 4.46 10.26
C ILE A 183 -4.35 3.22 11.14
N ARG A 184 -4.52 2.04 10.56
CA ARG A 184 -4.34 0.78 11.31
C ARG A 184 -2.93 0.68 11.89
N PHE A 185 -1.91 1.01 11.10
CA PHE A 185 -0.51 0.99 11.55
C PHE A 185 -0.28 1.98 12.69
N LEU A 186 -0.83 3.19 12.57
CA LEU A 186 -0.77 4.23 13.60
C LEU A 186 -1.40 3.78 14.92
N TYR A 187 -2.58 3.16 14.89
CA TYR A 187 -3.24 2.69 16.11
C TYR A 187 -2.59 1.44 16.71
N ALA A 188 -2.02 0.57 15.88
CA ALA A 188 -1.34 -0.63 16.34
C ALA A 188 0.06 -0.34 16.92
N TYR A 189 0.88 0.43 16.22
CA TYR A 189 2.30 0.67 16.54
C TYR A 189 2.62 2.10 17.01
N GLY A 190 1.63 2.99 17.01
CA GLY A 190 1.77 4.36 17.50
C GLY A 190 2.43 5.32 16.52
N ILE A 191 2.50 6.58 16.94
CA ILE A 191 3.17 7.66 16.20
C ILE A 191 4.65 7.33 15.97
N VAL A 192 5.32 6.77 16.98
CA VAL A 192 6.75 6.39 16.89
C VAL A 192 6.94 5.28 15.86
N GLY A 193 6.11 4.23 15.89
CA GLY A 193 6.18 3.15 14.91
C GLY A 193 5.98 3.65 13.48
N LEU A 194 4.97 4.50 13.27
CA LEU A 194 4.70 5.08 11.96
C LEU A 194 5.85 5.96 11.46
N PHE A 195 6.45 6.76 12.35
CA PHE A 195 7.62 7.58 12.03
C PHE A 195 8.81 6.71 11.60
N VAL A 196 9.12 5.65 12.36
CA VAL A 196 10.19 4.70 12.01
C VAL A 196 9.92 4.06 10.64
N TYR A 197 8.68 3.63 10.37
CA TYR A 197 8.28 3.07 9.08
C TYR A 197 8.56 4.04 7.91
N ILE A 198 8.18 5.31 8.06
CA ILE A 198 8.43 6.34 7.04
C ILE A 198 9.94 6.53 6.84
N VAL A 199 10.71 6.72 7.92
CA VAL A 199 12.15 6.94 7.85
C VAL A 199 12.86 5.76 7.16
N LEU A 200 12.59 4.53 7.57
CA LEU A 200 13.17 3.33 6.93
C LEU A 200 12.80 3.23 5.45
N THR A 201 11.57 3.57 5.10
CA THR A 201 11.11 3.58 3.70
C THR A 201 11.85 4.65 2.89
N LEU A 202 12.02 5.86 3.42
CA LEU A 202 12.75 6.95 2.73
C LEU A 202 14.24 6.63 2.57
N LEU A 203 14.88 6.07 3.60
CA LEU A 203 16.26 5.59 3.51
C LEU A 203 16.42 4.50 2.45
N THR A 204 15.43 3.59 2.37
CA THR A 204 15.41 2.53 1.36
C THR A 204 15.26 3.09 -0.04
N VAL A 205 14.35 4.05 -0.26
CA VAL A 205 14.20 4.75 -1.55
C VAL A 205 15.50 5.44 -1.94
N ASN A 206 16.20 6.07 -1.00
CA ASN A 206 17.50 6.69 -1.25
C ASN A 206 18.53 5.68 -1.73
N ALA A 207 18.69 4.58 -0.99
CA ALA A 207 19.64 3.54 -1.33
C ALA A 207 19.33 2.92 -2.71
N LEU A 208 18.07 2.55 -2.95
CA LEU A 208 17.62 2.00 -4.23
C LEU A 208 17.85 2.96 -5.41
N SER A 209 17.55 4.24 -5.22
CA SER A 209 17.73 5.26 -6.26
C SER A 209 19.22 5.46 -6.59
N LYS A 210 20.10 5.47 -5.57
CA LYS A 210 21.56 5.53 -5.76
C LYS A 210 22.12 4.32 -6.50
N HIS A 211 21.58 3.13 -6.25
CA HIS A 211 21.95 1.91 -6.98
C HIS A 211 21.23 1.76 -8.35
N GLY A 212 20.42 2.75 -8.75
CA GLY A 212 19.72 2.73 -10.04
C GLY A 212 18.59 1.70 -10.13
N ASN A 213 18.11 1.19 -9.00
CA ASN A 213 17.07 0.16 -8.92
C ASN A 213 15.66 0.78 -8.86
N TYR A 214 15.31 1.56 -9.88
CA TYR A 214 14.04 2.30 -9.94
C TYR A 214 12.80 1.42 -10.02
N LEU A 215 12.92 0.15 -10.44
CA LEU A 215 11.80 -0.81 -10.43
C LEU A 215 11.28 -1.07 -9.00
N PHE A 216 12.18 -1.21 -8.02
CA PHE A 216 11.79 -1.39 -6.62
C PHE A 216 11.21 -0.10 -6.04
N VAL A 217 11.71 1.07 -6.45
CA VAL A 217 11.12 2.37 -6.09
C VAL A 217 9.68 2.48 -6.61
N SER A 218 9.42 2.05 -7.84
CA SER A 218 8.05 2.00 -8.39
C SER A 218 7.11 1.11 -7.56
N LEU A 219 7.60 -0.04 -7.08
CA LEU A 219 6.81 -0.90 -6.19
C LEU A 219 6.49 -0.19 -4.87
N ILE A 220 7.45 0.51 -4.26
CA ILE A 220 7.22 1.30 -3.03
C ILE A 220 6.15 2.38 -3.25
N ILE A 221 6.18 3.08 -4.39
CA ILE A 221 5.18 4.11 -4.73
C ILE A 221 3.79 3.50 -4.79
N VAL A 222 3.61 2.41 -5.53
CA VAL A 222 2.30 1.79 -5.71
C VAL A 222 1.80 1.20 -4.39
N THR A 223 2.66 0.54 -3.62
CA THR A 223 2.32 0.05 -2.27
C THR A 223 1.92 1.19 -1.34
N SER A 224 2.53 2.37 -1.48
CA SER A 224 2.17 3.55 -0.67
C SER A 224 0.74 4.00 -0.94
N PHE A 225 0.32 4.08 -2.20
CA PHE A 225 -1.07 4.39 -2.55
C PHE A 225 -2.04 3.27 -2.15
N TRP A 226 -1.59 2.03 -2.28
CA TRP A 226 -2.39 0.87 -1.91
C TRP A 226 -2.72 0.87 -0.41
N GLY A 227 -1.77 1.28 0.43
CA GLY A 227 -1.96 1.45 1.88
C GLY A 227 -3.04 2.45 2.29
N ILE A 228 -3.47 3.36 1.41
CA ILE A 228 -4.61 4.25 1.70
C ILE A 228 -5.94 3.49 1.65
N SER A 229 -6.04 2.49 0.77
CA SER A 229 -7.30 1.81 0.46
C SER A 229 -7.49 0.48 1.18
N GLU A 230 -6.40 -0.14 1.62
CA GLU A 230 -6.39 -1.49 2.19
C GLU A 230 -5.39 -1.58 3.36
N ASN A 231 -5.59 -2.57 4.22
CA ASN A 231 -4.79 -2.79 5.44
C ASN A 231 -3.48 -3.55 5.21
N VAL A 232 -2.82 -3.31 4.07
CA VAL A 232 -1.65 -4.09 3.62
C VAL A 232 -0.38 -3.81 4.40
N LEU A 233 -0.28 -2.65 5.07
CA LEU A 233 0.91 -2.24 5.80
C LEU A 233 1.03 -2.91 7.18
N MET A 234 -0.09 -3.42 7.71
CA MET A 234 -0.18 -3.98 9.06
C MET A 234 0.56 -5.29 9.25
N SER A 235 0.47 -6.17 8.24
CA SER A 235 1.14 -7.46 8.28
C SER A 235 2.51 -7.34 7.63
N VAL A 236 3.56 -7.55 8.41
CA VAL A 236 4.95 -7.58 7.93
C VAL A 236 5.10 -8.54 6.74
N GLY A 237 4.40 -9.68 6.77
CA GLY A 237 4.44 -10.67 5.69
C GLY A 237 3.76 -10.26 4.39
N PHE A 238 2.88 -9.25 4.41
CA PHE A 238 2.22 -8.71 3.20
C PHE A 238 2.73 -7.31 2.82
N ASN A 239 3.54 -6.68 3.68
CA ASN A 239 4.14 -5.39 3.40
C ASN A 239 5.44 -5.56 2.60
N ILE A 240 5.32 -5.53 1.26
CA ILE A 240 6.47 -5.70 0.36
C ILE A 240 7.58 -4.66 0.58
N THR A 241 7.25 -3.48 1.12
CA THR A 241 8.25 -2.44 1.41
C THR A 241 9.29 -2.91 2.43
N VAL A 242 8.89 -3.76 3.38
CA VAL A 242 9.79 -4.33 4.39
C VAL A 242 10.86 -5.21 3.74
N LEU A 243 10.53 -5.97 2.69
CA LEU A 243 11.52 -6.79 1.97
C LEU A 243 12.65 -5.93 1.38
N PHE A 244 12.33 -4.71 0.97
CA PHE A 244 13.33 -3.79 0.41
C PHE A 244 14.21 -3.12 1.46
N TRP A 245 13.82 -3.11 2.74
CA TRP A 245 14.68 -2.62 3.81
C TRP A 245 15.96 -3.44 3.96
N SER A 246 15.98 -4.68 3.45
CA SER A 246 17.19 -5.51 3.37
C SER A 246 18.36 -4.82 2.64
N VAL A 247 18.08 -3.86 1.75
CA VAL A 247 19.11 -3.06 1.08
C VAL A 247 19.92 -2.21 2.06
N LEU A 248 19.30 -1.75 3.16
CA LEU A 248 19.97 -0.97 4.20
C LEU A 248 20.99 -1.82 4.97
N LEU A 249 20.71 -3.11 5.15
CA LEU A 249 21.59 -4.06 5.83
C LEU A 249 22.79 -4.50 4.98
N ARG A 250 22.74 -4.35 3.66
CA ARG A 250 23.86 -4.74 2.78
C ARG A 250 25.10 -3.85 2.93
N ARG A 251 24.97 -2.65 3.51
CA ARG A 251 26.06 -1.68 3.61
C ARG A 251 27.04 -1.98 4.76
N THR A 252 26.61 -2.71 5.79
CA THR A 252 27.47 -3.05 6.94
C THR A 252 28.47 -4.16 6.62
N SER A 253 28.12 -5.17 5.81
CA SER A 253 29.02 -6.29 5.53
C SER A 253 30.23 -5.97 4.64
N THR A 254 30.19 -4.87 3.89
CA THR A 254 31.33 -4.46 3.04
C THR A 254 32.37 -3.65 3.83
N ASN A 255 31.93 -2.90 4.85
CA ASN A 255 32.83 -2.14 5.72
C ASN A 255 33.58 -3.04 6.73
N GLU A 256 32.99 -4.14 7.18
CA GLU A 256 33.70 -5.11 8.04
C GLU A 256 34.88 -5.79 7.31
N LYS A 257 34.80 -5.99 5.98
CA LYS A 257 35.91 -6.50 5.18
C LYS A 257 37.03 -5.47 4.95
N MET A 258 36.73 -4.17 4.96
CA MET A 258 37.78 -3.13 4.88
C MET A 258 38.48 -2.91 6.21
N ILE A 259 37.78 -3.03 7.34
CA ILE A 259 38.37 -2.83 8.67
C ILE A 259 39.28 -4.01 9.04
N SER A 260 38.90 -5.25 8.69
CA SER A 260 39.75 -6.43 8.92
C SER A 260 41.00 -6.49 8.03
N THR A 261 41.03 -5.75 6.92
CA THR A 261 42.22 -5.65 6.05
C THR A 261 43.14 -4.49 6.42
N CYS A 262 42.63 -3.44 7.07
CA CYS A 262 43.46 -2.35 7.61
C CYS A 262 44.06 -2.64 9.00
N SER A 263 43.61 -3.67 9.71
CA SER A 263 44.19 -4.09 11.00
C SER A 263 45.26 -5.18 10.87
N LEU A 264 45.70 -5.49 9.63
CA LEU A 264 46.71 -6.52 9.32
C LEU A 264 47.87 -5.97 8.46
N SER A 265 48.03 -4.65 8.39
CA SER A 265 49.13 -3.97 7.69
C SER A 265 49.97 -3.14 8.65
#